data_AF-A0A7M3YM30-F1
#
_entry.id   AF-A0A7M3YM30-F1
#
_cell.length_a   1.000
_cell.length_b   1.000
_cell.length_c   1.000
_cell.angle_alpha   90.00
_cell.angle_beta   90.00
_cell.angle_gamma   90.00
#
_symmetry.space_group_name_H-M   'P 1'
#
loop_
_entity.id
_entity.type
_entity.pdbx_description
1 polymer ?
#
loop_
_entity_poly.entity_id
_entity_poly.type
_entity_poly.pdbx_seq_one_letter_code
_entity_poly.pdbx_strand_id
1 'polypeptide(L)'
;MPIRIGTRSSNLAMWQARSVASALNEAGVATEIIQFKSMGDRSLGGNLSSTVGQFIHLIDEQLINGQVDIAVHSSKDVPIDSSDSISNLAYMKRGATADLILFKRKKEDPSLYDVLDDEAAKSLTDVLDKI
;
A
#
# COMPACT_ATOMS: atom_id res chain seq x y z
N MET A 1 13.38 7.66 -21.90
CA MET A 1 12.12 6.89 -21.83
C MET A 1 11.66 6.89 -20.38
N PRO A 2 10.36 7.00 -20.09
CA PRO A 2 9.87 6.99 -18.71
C PRO A 2 10.05 5.59 -18.08
N ILE A 3 10.28 5.53 -16.77
CA ILE A 3 10.26 4.30 -15.99
C ILE A 3 8.81 3.85 -15.81
N ARG A 4 8.49 2.61 -16.20
CA ARG A 4 7.17 1.99 -16.05
C ARG A 4 7.03 1.41 -14.65
N ILE A 5 6.09 1.94 -13.88
CA ILE A 5 5.80 1.55 -12.50
C ILE A 5 4.59 0.60 -12.50
N GLY A 6 4.81 -0.67 -12.16
CA GLY A 6 3.75 -1.65 -11.96
C GLY A 6 3.08 -1.52 -10.59
N THR A 7 1.76 -1.50 -10.57
CA THR A 7 0.98 -1.48 -9.33
C THR A 7 -0.40 -2.13 -9.47
N ARG A 8 -1.05 -2.41 -8.33
CA ARG A 8 -2.42 -2.92 -8.29
C ARG A 8 -3.44 -1.81 -8.51
N SER A 9 -4.64 -2.22 -8.93
CA SER A 9 -5.74 -1.29 -9.19
C SER A 9 -6.47 -0.73 -7.96
N SER A 10 -6.14 -1.18 -6.75
CA SER A 10 -6.78 -0.67 -5.53
C SER A 10 -6.40 0.79 -5.26
N ASN A 11 -7.30 1.55 -4.63
CA ASN A 11 -7.08 2.97 -4.36
C ASN A 11 -5.79 3.23 -3.57
N LEU A 12 -5.50 2.40 -2.57
CA LEU A 12 -4.28 2.52 -1.77
C LEU A 12 -3.02 2.21 -2.59
N ALA A 13 -3.04 1.16 -3.42
CA ALA A 13 -1.88 0.82 -4.26
C ALA A 13 -1.58 1.91 -5.30
N MET A 14 -2.63 2.46 -5.93
CA MET A 14 -2.49 3.60 -6.85
C MET A 14 -1.95 4.85 -6.15
N TRP A 15 -2.38 5.12 -4.92
CA TRP A 15 -1.81 6.22 -4.12
C TRP A 15 -0.32 5.99 -3.84
N GLN A 16 0.08 4.79 -3.42
CA GLN A 16 1.48 4.44 -3.17
C GLN A 16 2.34 4.60 -4.43
N ALA A 17 1.86 4.11 -5.58
CA ALA A 17 2.55 4.25 -6.86
C ALA A 17 2.71 5.71 -7.30
N ARG A 18 1.68 6.54 -7.09
CA ARG A 18 1.75 7.99 -7.35
C ARG A 18 2.74 8.70 -6.44
N SER A 19 2.84 8.30 -5.17
CA SER A 19 3.83 8.85 -4.24
C SER A 19 5.27 8.54 -4.69
N VAL A 20 5.54 7.31 -5.15
CA VAL A 20 6.83 6.93 -5.74
C VAL A 20 7.09 7.69 -7.04
N ALA A 21 6.08 7.79 -7.91
CA ALA A 21 6.17 8.57 -9.15
C ALA A 21 6.51 10.03 -8.88
N SER A 22 5.89 10.68 -7.89
CA SER A 22 6.18 12.07 -7.50
C SER A 22 7.65 12.22 -7.11
N ALA A 23 8.14 11.36 -6.21
CA ALA A 23 9.53 11.39 -5.75
C ALA A 23 10.55 11.20 -6.90
N LEU A 24 10.25 10.31 -7.85
CA LEU A 24 11.08 10.12 -9.05
C LEU A 24 11.04 11.32 -9.98
N ASN A 25 9.86 11.88 -10.24
CA ASN A 25 9.71 13.06 -11.10
C ASN A 25 10.40 14.30 -10.49
N GLU A 26 10.33 14.48 -9.17
CA GLU A 26 11.06 15.52 -8.43
C GLU A 26 12.58 15.37 -8.56
N ALA A 27 13.07 14.12 -8.65
CA ALA A 27 14.47 13.81 -8.93
C ALA A 27 14.85 13.88 -10.43
N GLY A 28 13.93 14.32 -11.30
CA GLY A 28 14.16 14.45 -12.74
C GLY A 28 14.01 13.15 -13.55
N VAL A 29 13.43 12.10 -12.96
CA VAL A 29 13.19 10.82 -13.60
C VAL A 29 11.73 10.73 -14.04
N ALA A 30 11.48 10.72 -15.35
CA ALA A 30 10.14 10.58 -15.90
C ALA A 30 9.55 9.19 -15.60
N THR A 31 8.26 9.12 -15.27
CA THR A 31 7.58 7.87 -14.89
C THR A 31 6.23 7.68 -15.59
N GLU A 32 5.82 6.44 -15.80
CA GLU A 32 4.49 6.03 -16.26
C GLU A 32 3.93 4.95 -15.31
N ILE A 33 2.67 5.06 -14.89
CA ILE A 33 2.04 4.05 -14.00
C ILE A 33 1.25 3.05 -14.83
N ILE A 34 1.61 1.77 -14.73
CA ILE A 34 0.93 0.64 -15.36
C ILE A 34 0.11 -0.10 -14.29
N GLN A 35 -1.21 -0.01 -14.43
CA GLN A 35 -2.15 -0.60 -13.48
C GLN A 35 -2.52 -2.03 -13.88
N PHE A 36 -2.41 -2.96 -12.93
CA PHE A 36 -2.88 -4.33 -13.10
C PHE A 36 -4.07 -4.65 -12.20
N LYS A 37 -5.03 -5.40 -12.74
CA LYS A 37 -6.19 -5.91 -12.00
C LYS A 37 -5.89 -7.34 -11.54
N SER A 38 -5.91 -7.57 -10.23
CA SER A 38 -5.75 -8.91 -9.68
C SER A 38 -7.11 -9.58 -9.45
N MET A 39 -7.18 -10.91 -9.58
CA MET A 39 -8.40 -11.67 -9.24
C MET A 39 -8.73 -11.58 -7.74
N GLY A 40 -7.75 -11.39 -6.87
CA GLY A 40 -7.97 -11.25 -5.42
C GLY A 40 -8.66 -9.94 -5.01
N ASP A 41 -8.66 -8.90 -5.87
CA ASP A 41 -9.47 -7.68 -5.67
C ASP A 41 -10.98 -7.96 -5.70
N ARG A 42 -11.41 -9.14 -6.18
CA ARG A 42 -12.80 -9.60 -6.17
C ARG A 42 -13.19 -10.40 -4.92
N SER A 43 -12.29 -10.66 -3.97
CA SER A 43 -12.59 -11.46 -2.78
C SER A 43 -13.19 -10.64 -1.64
N LEU A 44 -14.43 -10.17 -1.82
CA LEU A 44 -15.21 -9.50 -0.75
C LEU A 44 -15.83 -10.48 0.27
N GLY A 45 -15.46 -11.77 0.29
CA GLY A 45 -16.17 -12.77 1.11
C GLY A 45 -15.42 -14.05 1.51
N GLY A 46 -14.09 -14.10 1.40
CA GLY A 46 -13.29 -15.27 1.81
C GLY A 46 -12.35 -14.97 2.96
N ASN A 47 -12.09 -15.96 3.83
CA ASN A 47 -11.06 -15.87 4.86
C ASN A 47 -9.71 -15.49 4.20
N LEU A 48 -9.15 -14.35 4.61
CA LEU A 48 -7.83 -13.86 4.19
C LEU A 48 -6.67 -14.82 4.54
N SER A 49 -6.94 -15.84 5.37
CA SER A 49 -5.93 -16.60 6.11
C SER A 49 -5.22 -17.70 5.33
N SER A 50 -5.60 -17.98 4.07
CA SER A 50 -5.01 -19.10 3.32
C SER A 50 -4.04 -18.69 2.20
N THR A 51 -3.92 -17.40 1.85
CA THR A 51 -3.04 -16.99 0.74
C THR A 51 -2.35 -15.65 0.96
N VAL A 52 -1.37 -15.64 1.86
CA VAL A 52 -0.34 -14.58 1.91
C VAL A 52 0.44 -14.62 0.59
N GLY A 53 0.60 -13.49 -0.10
CA GLY A 53 1.47 -13.36 -1.29
C GLY A 53 0.81 -13.43 -2.67
N GLN A 54 -0.46 -13.82 -2.80
CA GLN A 54 -1.13 -13.96 -4.11
C GLN A 54 -1.13 -12.68 -4.96
N PHE A 55 -1.10 -11.51 -4.31
CA PHE A 55 -1.14 -10.20 -4.94
C PHE A 55 0.21 -9.72 -5.49
N ILE A 56 1.30 -10.27 -4.98
CA ILE A 56 2.65 -9.86 -5.34
C ILE A 56 3.12 -10.59 -6.58
N HIS A 57 2.80 -11.87 -6.67
CA HIS A 57 3.18 -12.70 -7.82
C HIS A 57 2.73 -12.15 -9.17
N LEU A 58 1.56 -11.49 -9.25
CA LEU A 58 1.10 -10.91 -10.51
C LEU A 58 1.96 -9.72 -10.96
N ILE A 59 2.33 -8.81 -10.05
CA ILE A 59 3.17 -7.66 -10.44
C ILE A 59 4.61 -8.12 -10.66
N ASP A 60 5.11 -9.03 -9.82
CA ASP A 60 6.44 -9.64 -9.95
C ASP A 60 6.62 -10.35 -11.30
N GLU A 61 5.60 -11.09 -11.76
CA GLU A 61 5.62 -11.70 -13.09
C GLU A 61 5.73 -10.65 -14.20
N GLN A 62 5.08 -9.50 -14.06
CA GLN A 62 5.18 -8.40 -15.02
C GLN A 62 6.52 -7.70 -14.98
N LEU A 63 7.16 -7.65 -13.81
CA LEU A 63 8.54 -7.18 -13.67
C LEU A 63 9.52 -8.15 -14.34
N ILE A 64 9.41 -9.45 -14.05
CA ILE A 64 10.26 -10.51 -14.64
C ILE A 64 10.12 -10.55 -16.17
N ASN A 65 8.89 -10.40 -16.68
CA ASN A 65 8.62 -10.40 -18.12
C ASN A 65 8.93 -9.05 -18.82
N GLY A 66 9.52 -8.08 -18.10
CA GLY A 66 9.92 -6.78 -18.65
C GLY A 66 8.77 -5.88 -19.09
N GLN A 67 7.55 -6.14 -18.61
CA GLN A 67 6.36 -5.33 -18.90
C GLN A 67 6.36 -4.02 -18.08
N VAL A 68 7.00 -4.06 -16.91
CA VAL A 68 7.29 -2.89 -16.08
C VAL A 68 8.75 -2.90 -15.66
N ASP A 69 9.26 -1.74 -15.26
CA ASP A 69 10.67 -1.55 -14.89
C ASP A 69 10.85 -1.59 -13.37
N ILE A 70 9.84 -1.14 -12.61
CA ILE A 70 9.80 -1.26 -11.15
C ILE A 70 8.40 -1.66 -10.68
N ALA A 71 8.31 -2.28 -9.52
CA ALA A 71 7.06 -2.65 -8.86
C ALA A 71 6.90 -1.92 -7.52
N VAL A 72 5.70 -1.42 -7.21
CA VAL A 72 5.40 -0.75 -5.93
C VAL A 72 4.41 -1.57 -5.11
N HIS A 73 4.85 -1.92 -3.90
CA HIS A 73 4.08 -2.73 -2.95
C HIS A 73 3.99 -2.06 -1.59
N SER A 74 2.98 -2.44 -0.81
CA SER A 74 3.04 -2.26 0.64
C SER A 74 4.08 -3.21 1.21
N SER A 75 5.07 -2.69 1.93
CA SER A 75 6.19 -3.49 2.45
C SER A 75 5.76 -4.68 3.31
N LYS A 76 4.62 -4.58 4.01
CA LYS A 76 4.10 -5.67 4.85
C LYS A 76 3.61 -6.88 4.06
N ASP A 77 3.31 -6.69 2.78
CA ASP A 77 2.77 -7.75 1.94
C ASP A 77 3.91 -8.54 1.28
N VAL A 78 5.10 -7.94 1.11
CA VAL A 78 6.26 -8.54 0.41
C VAL A 78 6.78 -9.75 1.21
N PRO A 79 6.88 -10.95 0.61
CA PRO A 79 7.37 -12.12 1.32
C PRO A 79 8.87 -12.00 1.61
N ILE A 80 9.31 -12.68 2.66
CA ILE A 80 10.74 -12.77 3.02
C ILE A 80 11.49 -13.54 1.94
N ASP A 81 10.90 -14.65 1.45
CA ASP A 81 11.41 -15.43 0.34
C ASP A 81 10.95 -14.79 -0.98
N SER A 82 11.82 -14.00 -1.58
CA SER A 82 11.63 -13.43 -2.93
C SER A 82 12.55 -14.16 -3.92
N SER A 83 12.15 -14.20 -5.19
CA SER A 83 12.98 -14.80 -6.24
C SER A 83 14.31 -14.03 -6.35
N ASP A 84 15.43 -14.74 -6.50
CA ASP A 84 16.75 -14.13 -6.76
C ASP A 84 16.76 -13.21 -8.00
N SER A 85 15.76 -13.36 -8.89
CA SER A 85 15.55 -12.53 -10.07
C SER A 85 15.00 -11.13 -9.75
N ILE A 86 14.54 -10.87 -8.52
CA ILE A 86 13.95 -9.61 -8.08
C ILE A 86 14.73 -9.09 -6.88
N SER A 87 15.19 -7.84 -6.97
CA SER A 87 15.88 -7.16 -5.87
C SER A 87 14.99 -6.07 -5.28
N ASN A 88 14.93 -5.98 -3.95
CA ASN A 88 14.32 -4.84 -3.29
C ASN A 88 15.23 -3.62 -3.40
N LEU A 89 14.79 -2.63 -4.18
CA LEU A 89 15.60 -1.45 -4.51
C LEU A 89 15.59 -0.38 -3.42
N ALA A 90 14.44 -0.15 -2.78
CA ALA A 90 14.25 1.01 -1.92
C ALA A 90 13.01 0.88 -1.03
N TYR A 91 13.03 1.64 0.07
CA TYR A 91 11.86 1.92 0.90
C TYR A 91 11.57 3.42 0.88
N MET A 92 10.29 3.78 0.73
CA MET A 92 9.83 5.14 0.99
C MET A 92 9.91 5.42 2.51
N LYS A 93 9.91 6.72 2.88
CA LYS A 93 9.80 7.12 4.30
C LYS A 93 8.61 6.40 4.94
N ARG A 94 8.86 5.74 6.07
CA ARG A 94 7.85 4.96 6.79
C ARG A 94 6.73 5.89 7.28
N GLY A 95 5.49 5.54 6.96
CA GLY A 95 4.30 6.18 7.52
C GLY A 95 4.02 5.73 8.96
N ALA A 96 2.90 6.20 9.51
CA ALA A 96 2.43 5.77 10.82
C ALA A 96 2.26 4.24 10.89
N THR A 97 2.72 3.64 11.99
CA THR A 97 2.70 2.18 12.20
C THR A 97 1.66 1.73 13.22
N ALA A 98 0.94 2.67 13.82
CA ALA A 98 -0.11 2.36 14.78
C ALA A 98 -1.30 1.75 14.06
N ASP A 99 -1.87 0.69 14.64
CA ASP A 99 -3.20 0.23 14.25
C ASP A 99 -4.25 1.24 14.71
N LEU A 100 -5.31 1.40 13.92
CA LEU A 100 -6.40 2.31 14.21
C LEU A 100 -7.68 1.52 14.53
N ILE A 101 -8.40 1.96 15.56
CA ILE A 101 -9.74 1.46 15.88
C ILE A 101 -10.76 2.40 15.25
N LEU A 102 -11.58 1.86 14.36
CA LEU A 102 -12.69 2.58 13.75
C LEU A 102 -14.01 2.09 14.35
N PHE A 103 -14.80 3.01 14.88
CA PHE A 103 -16.12 2.72 15.44
C PHE A 103 -17.20 3.56 14.76
N LYS A 104 -18.44 3.09 14.83
CA LYS A 104 -19.58 3.80 14.26
C LYS A 104 -19.78 5.11 15.04
N ARG A 105 -19.61 6.22 14.34
CA ARG A 105 -19.77 7.58 14.88
C ARG A 105 -21.08 7.74 15.66
N LYS A 106 -20.99 8.12 16.93
CA LYS A 106 -22.06 8.76 17.70
C LYS A 106 -22.02 10.27 17.45
N LYS A 107 -23.11 10.98 17.74
CA LYS A 107 -23.27 12.39 17.35
C LYS A 107 -22.22 13.30 17.98
N GLU A 108 -21.68 12.91 19.15
CA GLU A 108 -20.67 13.66 19.90
C GLU A 108 -19.21 13.31 19.52
N ASP A 109 -18.98 12.26 18.71
CA ASP A 109 -17.62 11.81 18.38
C ASP A 109 -16.94 12.69 17.31
N PRO A 110 -15.60 12.88 17.40
CA PRO A 110 -14.82 13.55 16.36
C PRO A 110 -14.91 12.79 15.02
N SER A 111 -14.81 13.52 13.91
CA SER A 111 -14.83 12.90 12.58
C SER A 111 -13.52 12.17 12.28
N LEU A 112 -13.54 11.26 11.29
CA LEU A 112 -12.31 10.58 10.85
C LEU A 112 -11.23 11.57 10.41
N TYR A 113 -11.61 12.69 9.80
CA TYR A 113 -10.66 13.74 9.43
C TYR A 113 -10.04 14.40 10.67
N ASP A 114 -10.83 14.70 11.70
CA ASP A 114 -10.33 15.29 12.95
C ASP A 114 -9.36 14.34 13.70
N VAL A 115 -9.56 13.02 13.57
CA VAL A 115 -8.67 12.01 14.17
C VAL A 115 -7.40 11.84 13.35
N LEU A 116 -7.48 11.87 12.02
CA LEU A 116 -6.33 11.69 11.13
C LEU A 116 -5.44 12.93 11.00
N ASP A 117 -5.97 14.12 11.34
CA ASP A 117 -5.21 15.37 11.40
C ASP A 117 -4.43 15.53 12.73
N ASP A 118 -4.72 14.68 13.72
CA ASP A 118 -4.01 14.59 15.00
C ASP A 118 -2.94 13.48 14.94
N GLU A 119 -1.67 13.86 14.76
CA GLU A 119 -0.54 12.92 14.74
C GLU A 119 -0.19 12.35 16.13
N ALA A 120 -0.84 12.81 17.21
CA ALA A 120 -0.56 12.33 18.56
C ALA A 120 -1.20 10.95 18.81
N ALA A 121 -0.36 9.95 19.07
CA ALA A 121 -0.81 8.64 19.52
C ALA A 121 -1.50 8.75 20.89
N LYS A 122 -2.75 8.30 20.99
CA LYS A 122 -3.51 8.18 22.26
C LYS A 122 -3.50 6.71 22.70
N SER A 123 -3.41 6.46 24.01
CA SER A 123 -3.45 5.07 24.49
C SER A 123 -4.84 4.47 24.27
N LEU A 124 -4.90 3.15 24.10
CA LEU A 124 -6.17 2.44 23.96
C LEU A 124 -7.09 2.67 25.16
N THR A 125 -6.50 2.74 26.36
CA THR A 125 -7.22 3.01 27.62
C THR A 125 -7.89 4.38 27.57
N ASP A 126 -7.18 5.42 27.14
CA ASP A 126 -7.73 6.80 27.05
C ASP A 126 -8.89 6.92 26.05
N VAL A 127 -8.91 6.05 25.04
CA VAL A 127 -9.98 6.00 24.03
C VAL A 127 -11.19 5.24 24.56
N LEU A 128 -10.97 4.09 25.22
CA LEU A 128 -12.05 3.26 25.74
C LEU A 128 -12.78 3.91 26.92
N ASP A 129 -12.10 4.72 27.74
CA ASP A 129 -12.73 5.45 28.84
C ASP A 129 -13.73 6.53 28.38
N LYS A 130 -13.77 6.85 27.09
CA LYS A 130 -14.62 7.91 26.50
C LYS A 130 -15.79 7.39 25.66
N ILE A 131 -15.93 6.08 25.45
CA ILE A 131 -16.94 5.45 24.57
C ILE A 131 -18.08 4.86 25.38
#